data_AF-A0A9Q0VYB6-F1
#
_entry.id   AF-A0A9Q0VYB6-F1
#
_cell.length_a   1.000
_cell.length_b   1.000
_cell.length_c   1.000
_cell.angle_alpha   90.00
_cell.angle_beta   90.00
_cell.angle_gamma   90.00
#
_symmetry.space_group_name_H-M   'P 1'
#
loop_
_entity.id
_entity.type
_entity.pdbx_description
1 polymer ?
#
loop_
_entity_poly.entity_id
_entity_poly.type
_entity_poly.pdbx_seq_one_letter_code
_entity_poly.pdbx_strand_id
1 'polypeptide(L)'
;MVFELIIAGFAILLLAVFIKNSRRGHGSLPPGPTPLPIIGHFHLLGPLIHHSFRDLCSSYGPLIYLRLGSVPCVVASTPELAKELLKTNDLTFSSRKHSLAIDHLTYSSSFAFSPYGPYWRFIKKMSTFEFLGNRALNQFLPIRRKELREFLGVVHDKSKVCDSVNVTEELLKLSSNIISQIILSLRCSGTDNEAEGVRTLVREVTQMFGEFNVSDFFWFCRNFDFQGYRKKFEDVHRRYDALLEKVIRNREIERKNKSPGGEYKARDLLDMMLDALEDKSSEVELTREHIKALVLAERFLKPDGDMVQPASAMDIKGQHSSDAVKIKGNAARPVDMTERPGLTAPRFHELVCAPVPRPALDSLQL
;
A
#
# COMPACT_ATOMS: atom_id res chain seq x y z
N MET A 1 -19.47 12.12 -45.95
CA MET A 1 -19.66 10.72 -46.35
C MET A 1 -18.70 9.75 -45.65
N VAL A 2 -17.38 9.93 -45.76
CA VAL A 2 -16.41 9.02 -45.10
C VAL A 2 -16.54 9.04 -43.57
N PHE A 3 -16.71 10.21 -42.97
CA PHE A 3 -16.89 10.35 -41.52
C PHE A 3 -18.18 9.66 -41.01
N GLU A 4 -19.29 9.80 -41.73
CA GLU A 4 -20.57 9.13 -41.43
C GLU A 4 -20.46 7.61 -41.54
N LEU A 5 -19.74 7.09 -42.53
CA LEU A 5 -19.48 5.65 -42.67
C LEU A 5 -18.60 5.10 -41.53
N ILE A 6 -17.64 5.89 -41.04
CA ILE A 6 -16.82 5.53 -39.88
C ILE A 6 -17.68 5.49 -38.61
N ILE A 7 -18.55 6.49 -38.39
CA ILE A 7 -19.47 6.54 -37.25
C ILE A 7 -20.44 5.36 -37.30
N ALA A 8 -21.06 5.10 -38.46
CA ALA A 8 -21.99 3.98 -38.64
C ALA A 8 -21.29 2.62 -38.42
N GLY A 9 -20.08 2.45 -38.96
CA GLY A 9 -19.27 1.25 -38.73
C GLY A 9 -18.90 1.05 -37.26
N PHE A 10 -18.55 2.12 -36.55
CA PHE A 10 -18.28 2.07 -35.11
C PHE A 10 -19.55 1.75 -34.30
N ALA A 11 -20.69 2.33 -34.65
CA ALA A 11 -21.97 2.05 -34.00
C ALA A 11 -22.40 0.58 -34.19
N ILE A 12 -22.23 0.03 -35.40
CA ILE A 12 -22.50 -1.39 -35.69
C ILE A 12 -21.55 -2.29 -34.91
N LEU A 13 -20.27 -1.94 -34.80
CA LEU A 13 -19.29 -2.67 -33.99
C LEU A 13 -19.67 -2.66 -32.51
N LEU A 14 -20.06 -1.50 -31.97
CA LEU A 14 -20.54 -1.37 -30.59
C LEU A 14 -21.78 -2.22 -30.35
N LEU A 15 -22.74 -2.18 -31.26
CA LEU A 15 -23.97 -2.97 -31.19
C LEU A 15 -23.68 -4.48 -31.25
N ALA A 16 -22.79 -4.91 -32.15
CA ALA A 16 -22.37 -6.31 -32.25
C ALA A 16 -21.66 -6.79 -30.98
N VAL A 17 -20.78 -5.97 -30.39
CA VAL A 17 -20.13 -6.26 -29.11
C VAL A 17 -21.14 -6.30 -27.97
N PHE A 18 -22.12 -5.40 -27.95
CA PHE A 18 -23.19 -5.36 -26.95
C PHE A 18 -24.07 -6.61 -27.01
N ILE A 19 -24.50 -7.02 -28.21
CA ILE A 19 -25.29 -8.24 -28.42
C ILE A 19 -24.46 -9.47 -28.03
N LYS A 20 -23.18 -9.55 -28.42
CA LYS A 20 -22.28 -10.65 -28.05
C LYS A 20 -22.07 -10.76 -26.53
N ASN A 21 -21.90 -9.63 -25.84
CA ASN A 21 -21.79 -9.60 -24.38
C ASN A 21 -23.10 -9.99 -23.69
N SER A 22 -24.24 -9.55 -24.22
CA SER A 22 -25.57 -9.91 -23.69
C SER A 22 -25.90 -11.40 -23.90
N ARG A 23 -25.35 -12.01 -24.96
CA ARG A 23 -25.50 -13.45 -25.27
C ARG A 23 -24.51 -14.36 -24.54
N ARG A 24 -23.49 -13.82 -23.85
CA ARG A 24 -22.68 -14.62 -22.92
C ARG A 24 -23.56 -14.94 -21.72
N GLY A 25 -24.18 -16.12 -21.79
CA GLY A 25 -25.24 -16.57 -20.90
C GLY A 25 -24.94 -16.31 -19.44
N HIS A 26 -25.99 -15.91 -18.73
CA HIS A 26 -26.07 -15.95 -17.28
C HIS A 26 -26.07 -17.43 -16.85
N GLY A 27 -24.88 -18.04 -16.79
CA GLY A 27 -24.63 -18.97 -15.68
C GLY A 27 -24.78 -18.20 -14.36
N SER A 28 -24.91 -18.91 -13.24
CA SER A 28 -25.19 -18.39 -11.88
C SER A 28 -24.19 -17.32 -11.39
N LEU A 29 -24.20 -16.14 -12.00
CA LEU A 29 -23.43 -14.98 -11.60
C LEU A 29 -24.22 -14.22 -10.53
N PRO A 30 -23.52 -13.61 -9.56
CA PRO A 30 -24.16 -12.73 -8.61
C PRO A 30 -24.95 -11.59 -9.31
N PRO A 31 -25.99 -11.05 -8.66
CA PRO A 31 -26.74 -9.92 -9.20
C PRO A 31 -25.83 -8.70 -9.45
N GLY A 32 -26.22 -7.81 -10.35
CA GLY A 32 -25.47 -6.59 -10.60
C GLY A 32 -26.15 -5.65 -11.59
N PRO A 33 -25.70 -4.39 -11.65
CA PRO A 33 -26.15 -3.44 -12.65
C PRO A 33 -25.83 -3.92 -14.08
N THR A 34 -26.48 -3.32 -15.07
CA THR A 34 -26.23 -3.64 -16.48
C THR A 34 -24.96 -2.94 -16.98
N PRO A 35 -23.99 -3.67 -17.57
CA PRO A 35 -22.75 -3.07 -18.07
C PRO A 35 -22.96 -2.29 -19.36
N LEU A 36 -22.27 -1.15 -19.50
CA LEU A 36 -22.14 -0.46 -20.79
C LEU A 36 -21.14 -1.20 -21.71
N PRO A 37 -21.30 -1.11 -23.05
CA PRO A 37 -20.32 -1.66 -23.98
C PRO A 37 -18.96 -0.99 -23.78
N ILE A 38 -17.87 -1.76 -23.95
CA ILE A 38 -16.46 -1.34 -23.81
C ILE A 38 -16.05 -0.96 -22.37
N ILE A 39 -16.73 0.00 -21.76
CA ILE A 39 -16.41 0.59 -20.45
C ILE A 39 -16.88 -0.30 -19.29
N GLY A 40 -17.94 -1.09 -19.48
CA GLY A 40 -18.55 -1.86 -18.40
C GLY A 40 -19.15 -0.92 -17.35
N HIS A 41 -18.70 -1.05 -16.10
CA HIS A 41 -19.26 -0.37 -14.93
C HIS A 41 -18.40 0.79 -14.42
N PHE A 42 -17.34 1.21 -15.13
CA PHE A 42 -16.54 2.36 -14.67
C PHE A 42 -17.37 3.64 -14.49
N HIS A 43 -18.44 3.80 -15.26
CA HIS A 43 -19.35 4.94 -15.14
C HIS A 43 -20.07 5.02 -13.78
N LEU A 44 -20.11 3.93 -13.02
CA LEU A 44 -20.69 3.86 -11.67
C LEU A 44 -19.65 4.11 -10.57
N LEU A 45 -18.37 4.20 -10.92
CA LEU A 45 -17.30 4.33 -9.95
C LEU A 45 -16.91 5.80 -9.80
N GLY A 46 -17.09 6.31 -8.58
CA GLY A 46 -16.56 7.58 -8.17
C GLY A 46 -15.07 7.52 -7.83
N PRO A 47 -14.48 8.66 -7.44
CA PRO A 47 -13.05 8.74 -7.12
C PRO A 47 -12.64 7.92 -5.88
N LEU A 48 -13.61 7.59 -5.01
CA LEU A 48 -13.48 6.64 -3.91
C LEU A 48 -14.23 5.36 -4.29
N ILE A 49 -13.49 4.38 -4.80
CA ILE A 49 -14.10 3.16 -5.37
C ILE A 49 -14.79 2.33 -4.28
N HIS A 50 -14.22 2.25 -3.08
CA HIS A 50 -14.80 1.51 -1.95
C HIS A 50 -16.16 2.08 -1.52
N HIS A 51 -16.37 3.40 -1.63
CA HIS A 51 -17.68 4.01 -1.40
C HIS A 51 -18.67 3.60 -2.48
N SER A 52 -18.26 3.67 -3.74
CA SER A 52 -19.09 3.27 -4.87
C SER A 52 -19.51 1.80 -4.77
N PHE A 53 -18.58 0.92 -4.37
CA PHE A 53 -18.86 -0.50 -4.13
C PHE A 53 -19.82 -0.74 -2.97
N ARG A 54 -19.66 -0.02 -1.85
CA ARG A 54 -20.60 -0.09 -0.72
C ARG A 54 -22.01 0.28 -1.17
N ASP A 55 -22.16 1.41 -1.86
CA ASP A 55 -23.48 1.93 -2.26
C ASP A 55 -24.15 1.01 -3.30
N LEU A 56 -23.36 0.40 -4.19
CA LEU A 56 -23.83 -0.64 -5.11
C LEU A 56 -24.26 -1.91 -4.35
N CYS A 57 -23.47 -2.40 -3.39
CA CYS A 57 -23.84 -3.55 -2.58
C CYS A 57 -25.10 -3.28 -1.72
N SER A 58 -25.28 -2.05 -1.22
CA SER A 58 -26.52 -1.66 -0.54
C SER A 58 -27.75 -1.74 -1.44
N SER A 59 -27.58 -1.57 -2.76
CA SER A 59 -28.69 -1.56 -3.73
C SER A 59 -28.97 -2.94 -4.34
N TYR A 60 -27.93 -3.73 -4.61
CA TYR A 60 -28.02 -5.00 -5.35
C TYR A 60 -27.81 -6.25 -4.49
N GLY A 61 -27.38 -6.07 -3.24
CA GLY A 61 -27.12 -7.14 -2.29
C GLY A 61 -25.64 -7.32 -1.92
N PRO A 62 -25.35 -8.22 -0.98
CA PRO A 62 -24.02 -8.34 -0.36
C PRO A 62 -22.95 -8.97 -1.25
N LEU A 63 -23.35 -9.60 -2.36
CA LEU A 63 -22.47 -10.19 -3.36
C LEU A 63 -22.92 -9.73 -4.75
N ILE A 64 -22.09 -8.94 -5.44
CA ILE A 64 -22.44 -8.37 -6.73
C ILE A 64 -21.41 -8.68 -7.81
N TYR A 65 -21.87 -8.80 -9.04
CA TYR A 65 -21.02 -8.93 -10.21
C TYR A 65 -20.87 -7.59 -10.93
N LEU A 66 -19.62 -7.22 -11.17
CA LEU A 66 -19.24 -6.03 -11.93
C LEU A 66 -18.27 -6.41 -13.05
N ARG A 67 -18.12 -5.48 -13.97
CA ARG A 67 -17.23 -5.57 -15.12
C ARG A 67 -16.50 -4.24 -15.27
N LEU A 68 -15.21 -4.23 -14.98
CA LEU A 68 -14.36 -3.05 -15.07
C LEU A 68 -13.68 -3.06 -16.44
N GLY A 69 -14.27 -2.36 -17.41
CA GLY A 69 -13.89 -2.44 -18.82
C GLY A 69 -14.09 -3.85 -19.38
N SER A 70 -12.99 -4.58 -19.53
CA SER A 70 -12.94 -5.95 -20.04
C SER A 70 -12.78 -6.99 -18.93
N VAL A 71 -12.56 -6.53 -17.70
CA VAL A 71 -12.17 -7.38 -16.56
C VAL A 71 -13.38 -7.70 -15.69
N PRO A 72 -13.74 -8.99 -15.50
CA PRO A 72 -14.78 -9.38 -14.55
C PRO A 72 -14.32 -9.15 -13.10
N CYS A 73 -15.23 -8.70 -12.26
CA CYS A 73 -15.01 -8.39 -10.84
C CYS A 73 -16.23 -8.85 -10.03
N VAL A 74 -15.98 -9.47 -8.88
CA VAL A 74 -17.03 -9.80 -7.90
C VAL A 74 -16.70 -9.03 -6.63
N VAL A 75 -17.70 -8.36 -6.07
CA VAL A 75 -17.56 -7.58 -4.84
C VAL A 75 -18.42 -8.24 -3.76
N ALA A 76 -17.79 -8.53 -2.62
CA ALA A 76 -18.44 -9.06 -1.43
C ALA A 76 -18.34 -8.04 -0.29
N SER A 77 -19.45 -7.76 0.41
CA SER A 77 -19.52 -6.66 1.37
C SER A 77 -19.93 -7.07 2.79
N THR A 78 -20.02 -8.36 3.09
CA THR A 78 -20.39 -8.84 4.44
C THR A 78 -19.28 -9.66 5.09
N PRO A 79 -19.19 -9.67 6.43
CA PRO A 79 -18.22 -10.47 7.16
C PRO A 79 -18.33 -11.98 6.85
N GLU A 80 -19.54 -12.49 6.66
CA GLU A 80 -19.81 -13.90 6.35
C GLU A 80 -19.20 -14.29 5.00
N LEU A 81 -19.41 -13.46 3.97
CA LEU A 81 -18.83 -13.69 2.64
C LEU A 81 -17.30 -13.49 2.67
N ALA A 82 -16.80 -12.50 3.40
CA ALA A 82 -15.37 -12.30 3.56
C ALA A 82 -14.71 -13.53 4.21
N LYS A 83 -15.32 -14.10 5.25
CA LYS A 83 -14.87 -15.36 5.87
C LYS A 83 -14.91 -16.52 4.90
N GLU A 84 -15.97 -16.65 4.11
CA GLU A 84 -16.09 -17.74 3.14
C GLU A 84 -15.03 -17.66 2.03
N LEU A 85 -14.74 -16.46 1.52
CA LEU A 85 -13.76 -16.24 0.46
C LEU A 85 -12.31 -16.29 0.97
N LEU A 86 -12.02 -15.70 2.13
CA LEU A 86 -10.65 -15.51 2.62
C LEU A 86 -10.20 -16.56 3.63
N LYS A 87 -11.11 -17.40 4.16
CA LYS A 87 -10.77 -18.44 5.14
C LYS A 87 -11.25 -19.83 4.71
N THR A 88 -12.51 -19.97 4.28
CA THR A 88 -13.06 -21.28 3.91
C THR A 88 -12.53 -21.75 2.55
N ASN A 89 -12.48 -20.84 1.57
CA ASN A 89 -12.02 -21.10 0.20
C ASN A 89 -10.75 -20.33 -0.15
N ASP A 90 -9.89 -20.08 0.85
CA ASP A 90 -8.71 -19.22 0.74
C ASP A 90 -7.76 -19.63 -0.39
N LEU A 91 -7.53 -20.94 -0.58
CA LEU A 91 -6.68 -21.47 -1.64
C LEU A 91 -7.21 -21.12 -3.04
N THR A 92 -8.53 -21.18 -3.26
CA THR A 92 -9.17 -20.84 -4.55
C THR A 92 -9.05 -19.36 -4.85
N PHE A 93 -9.15 -18.49 -3.84
CA PHE A 93 -9.10 -17.04 -3.97
C PHE A 93 -7.72 -16.44 -3.64
N SER A 94 -6.69 -17.28 -3.49
CA SER A 94 -5.33 -16.85 -3.15
C SER A 94 -4.58 -16.18 -4.29
N SER A 95 -4.99 -16.44 -5.54
CA SER A 95 -4.37 -15.85 -6.72
C SER A 95 -4.69 -14.36 -6.86
N ARG A 96 -3.68 -13.55 -7.20
CA ARG A 96 -3.84 -12.12 -7.45
C ARG A 96 -3.77 -11.82 -8.95
N LYS A 97 -4.48 -10.78 -9.38
CA LYS A 97 -4.34 -10.29 -10.77
C LYS A 97 -3.02 -9.54 -10.90
N HIS A 98 -2.24 -9.95 -11.89
CA HIS A 98 -0.98 -9.32 -12.25
C HIS A 98 -1.23 -8.16 -13.23
N SER A 99 -0.64 -7.00 -12.94
CA SER A 99 -0.47 -5.93 -13.93
C SER A 99 0.96 -5.94 -14.45
N LEU A 100 1.18 -5.42 -15.66
CA LEU A 100 2.53 -5.31 -16.21
C LEU A 100 3.46 -4.48 -15.31
N ALA A 101 2.92 -3.46 -14.64
CA ALA A 101 3.67 -2.65 -13.68
C ALA A 101 4.05 -3.46 -12.44
N ILE A 102 3.15 -4.30 -11.91
CA ILE A 102 3.46 -5.19 -10.78
C ILE A 102 4.59 -6.14 -11.18
N ASP A 103 4.47 -6.82 -12.32
CA ASP A 103 5.45 -7.82 -12.74
C ASP A 103 6.84 -7.20 -12.97
N HIS A 104 6.90 -6.04 -13.61
CA HIS A 104 8.16 -5.33 -13.80
C HIS A 104 8.74 -4.80 -12.49
N LEU A 105 7.96 -4.09 -11.67
CA LEU A 105 8.47 -3.51 -10.42
C LEU A 105 8.93 -4.57 -9.43
N THR A 106 8.32 -5.75 -9.44
CA THR A 106 8.58 -6.83 -8.49
C THR A 106 9.48 -7.94 -9.05
N TYR A 107 10.12 -7.73 -10.20
CA TYR A 107 11.00 -8.72 -10.85
C TYR A 107 10.30 -10.07 -11.10
N SER A 108 8.99 -10.04 -11.36
CA SER A 108 8.10 -11.22 -11.45
C SER A 108 8.17 -12.17 -10.24
N SER A 109 8.71 -11.67 -9.13
CA SER A 109 9.17 -12.42 -7.96
C SER A 109 8.52 -11.88 -6.67
N SER A 110 7.34 -11.25 -6.79
CA SER A 110 6.69 -10.59 -5.66
C SER A 110 6.10 -11.55 -4.65
N PHE A 111 6.52 -11.47 -3.39
CA PHE A 111 5.80 -12.15 -2.31
C PHE A 111 4.30 -11.79 -2.23
N ALA A 112 3.97 -10.50 -2.39
CA ALA A 112 2.61 -10.00 -2.21
C ALA A 112 1.67 -10.40 -3.36
N PHE A 113 2.20 -10.62 -4.57
CA PHE A 113 1.42 -10.93 -5.76
C PHE A 113 1.66 -12.35 -6.33
N SER A 114 2.62 -13.11 -5.82
CA SER A 114 2.86 -14.49 -6.28
C SER A 114 1.67 -15.41 -5.98
N PRO A 115 1.38 -16.38 -6.87
CA PRO A 115 0.39 -17.41 -6.59
C PRO A 115 0.84 -18.29 -5.42
N TYR A 116 -0.13 -18.86 -4.72
CA TYR A 116 0.15 -19.81 -3.65
C TYR A 116 0.94 -21.03 -4.19
N GLY A 117 2.06 -21.33 -3.56
CA GLY A 117 2.96 -22.40 -3.97
C GLY A 117 4.15 -22.58 -3.02
N PRO A 118 5.10 -23.48 -3.33
CA PRO A 118 6.29 -23.72 -2.51
C PRO A 118 7.08 -22.43 -2.21
N TYR A 119 7.34 -21.61 -3.23
CA TYR A 119 7.99 -20.30 -3.09
C TYR A 119 7.25 -19.39 -2.10
N TRP A 120 5.95 -19.17 -2.32
CA TRP A 120 5.16 -18.29 -1.45
C TRP A 120 5.13 -18.76 0.00
N ARG A 121 5.01 -20.07 0.24
CA ARG A 121 5.03 -20.65 1.60
C ARG A 121 6.40 -20.45 2.27
N PHE A 122 7.48 -20.66 1.52
CA PHE A 122 8.84 -20.47 2.01
C PHE A 122 9.08 -19.01 2.42
N ILE A 123 8.76 -18.07 1.53
CA ILE A 123 8.89 -16.63 1.83
C ILE A 123 7.98 -16.21 2.99
N LYS A 124 6.73 -16.66 3.03
CA LYS A 124 5.81 -16.36 4.15
C LYS A 124 6.38 -16.84 5.47
N LYS A 125 6.92 -18.06 5.50
CA LYS A 125 7.56 -18.62 6.70
C LYS A 125 8.74 -17.77 7.13
N MET A 126 9.66 -17.48 6.20
CA MET A 126 10.82 -16.62 6.47
C MET A 126 10.38 -15.24 7.00
N SER A 127 9.44 -14.58 6.34
CA SER A 127 8.94 -13.26 6.75
C SER A 127 8.28 -13.28 8.13
N THR A 128 7.46 -14.30 8.41
CA THR A 128 6.75 -14.40 9.70
C THR A 128 7.69 -14.74 10.86
N PHE A 129 8.66 -15.62 10.64
CA PHE A 129 9.51 -16.13 11.72
C PHE A 129 10.81 -15.34 11.90
N GLU A 130 11.51 -15.04 10.80
CA GLU A 130 12.82 -14.38 10.84
C GLU A 130 12.67 -12.86 10.87
N PHE A 131 11.67 -12.30 10.20
CA PHE A 131 11.58 -10.84 10.01
C PHE A 131 10.62 -10.17 11.01
N LEU A 132 9.44 -10.77 11.17
CA LEU A 132 8.34 -10.25 12.01
C LEU A 132 8.20 -11.03 13.33
N GLY A 133 9.05 -12.02 13.57
CA GLY A 133 9.03 -12.82 14.79
C GLY A 133 9.47 -12.04 16.03
N ASN A 134 9.08 -12.52 17.21
CA ASN A 134 9.40 -11.87 18.50
C ASN A 134 10.89 -11.57 18.69
N ARG A 135 11.78 -12.45 18.21
CA ARG A 135 13.23 -12.26 18.28
C ARG A 135 13.66 -11.02 17.49
N ALA A 136 13.23 -10.92 16.24
CA ALA A 136 13.51 -9.78 15.37
C ALA A 136 12.88 -8.48 15.92
N LEU A 137 11.63 -8.55 16.41
CA LEU A 137 10.97 -7.41 17.03
C LEU A 137 11.75 -6.87 18.24
N ASN A 138 12.33 -7.75 19.06
CA ASN A 138 13.18 -7.36 20.20
C ASN A 138 14.53 -6.80 19.74
N GLN A 139 15.12 -7.38 18.71
CA GLN A 139 16.38 -6.90 18.12
C GLN A 139 16.25 -5.47 17.57
N PHE A 140 15.12 -5.14 16.94
CA PHE A 140 14.85 -3.81 16.37
C PHE A 140 14.22 -2.82 17.36
N LEU A 141 14.01 -3.21 18.62
CA LEU A 141 13.49 -2.32 19.66
C LEU A 141 14.33 -1.04 19.86
N PRO A 142 15.68 -1.08 19.87
CA PRO A 142 16.50 0.13 20.02
C PRO A 142 16.28 1.14 18.90
N ILE A 143 16.12 0.67 17.65
CA ILE A 143 15.84 1.50 16.48
C ILE A 143 14.50 2.22 16.66
N ARG A 144 13.43 1.47 16.98
CA ARG A 144 12.10 2.07 17.20
C ARG A 144 12.10 3.09 18.33
N ARG A 145 12.78 2.79 19.45
CA ARG A 145 12.90 3.72 20.59
C ARG A 145 13.66 4.99 20.22
N LYS A 146 14.71 4.88 19.42
CA LYS A 146 15.50 6.04 18.97
C LYS A 146 14.65 6.96 18.11
N GLU A 147 14.03 6.44 17.05
CA GLU A 147 13.23 7.24 16.13
C GLU A 147 11.98 7.83 16.82
N LEU A 148 11.35 7.09 17.73
CA LEU A 148 10.25 7.60 18.54
C LEU A 148 10.69 8.79 19.43
N ARG A 149 11.87 8.71 20.03
CA ARG A 149 12.41 9.80 20.87
C ARG A 149 12.67 11.05 20.03
N GLU A 150 13.18 10.89 18.81
CA GLU A 150 13.39 12.01 17.88
C GLU A 150 12.07 12.66 17.48
N PHE A 151 11.05 11.86 17.14
CA PHE A 151 9.69 12.37 16.88
C PHE A 151 9.13 13.16 18.06
N LEU A 152 9.22 12.61 19.28
CA LEU A 152 8.76 13.30 20.49
C LEU A 152 9.57 14.58 20.76
N GLY A 153 10.87 14.60 20.45
CA GLY A 153 11.71 15.78 20.50
C GLY A 153 11.20 16.90 19.60
N VAL A 154 10.88 16.58 18.33
CA VAL A 154 10.31 17.54 17.37
C VAL A 154 8.99 18.14 17.89
N VAL A 155 8.10 17.29 18.40
CA VAL A 155 6.82 17.74 18.96
C VAL A 155 7.04 18.63 20.18
N HIS A 156 7.95 18.24 21.08
CA HIS A 156 8.27 18.99 22.28
C HIS A 156 8.89 20.36 21.97
N ASP A 157 9.81 20.43 21.01
CA ASP A 157 10.45 21.69 20.64
C ASP A 157 9.48 22.64 19.94
N LYS A 158 8.61 22.13 19.06
CA LYS A 158 7.51 22.93 18.47
C LYS A 158 6.52 23.41 19.52
N SER A 159 6.25 22.61 20.55
CA SER A 159 5.39 23.02 21.67
C SER A 159 5.96 24.21 22.45
N LYS A 160 7.29 24.32 22.61
CA LYS A 160 7.92 25.45 23.33
C LYS A 160 7.74 26.78 22.61
N VAL A 161 7.73 26.76 21.28
CA VAL A 161 7.53 27.94 20.43
C VAL A 161 6.06 28.17 20.05
N CYS A 162 5.15 27.38 20.63
CA CYS A 162 3.72 27.41 20.33
C CYS A 162 3.37 27.25 18.84
N ASP A 163 4.19 26.51 18.09
CA ASP A 163 3.98 26.25 16.66
C ASP A 163 3.20 24.97 16.43
N SER A 164 2.46 24.93 15.32
CA SER A 164 1.70 23.76 14.89
C SER A 164 2.59 22.66 14.30
N VAL A 165 2.19 21.40 14.50
CA VAL A 165 2.89 20.22 13.99
C VAL A 165 1.99 19.50 13.00
N ASN A 166 2.45 19.28 11.77
CA ASN A 166 1.82 18.34 10.85
C ASN A 166 2.19 16.91 11.27
N VAL A 167 1.30 16.29 12.05
CA VAL A 167 1.48 14.95 12.60
C VAL A 167 1.46 13.90 11.48
N THR A 168 0.69 14.12 10.41
CA THR A 168 0.66 13.20 9.26
C THR A 168 2.06 13.06 8.64
N GLU A 169 2.72 14.19 8.36
CA GLU A 169 4.07 14.17 7.78
C GLU A 169 5.12 13.59 8.74
N GLU A 170 5.07 13.97 10.02
CA GLU A 170 6.01 13.48 11.02
C GLU A 170 5.83 11.98 11.32
N LEU A 171 4.60 11.44 11.29
CA LEU A 171 4.35 10.00 11.40
C LEU A 171 4.79 9.23 10.15
N LEU A 172 4.59 9.80 8.96
CA LEU A 172 5.10 9.22 7.71
C LEU A 172 6.63 9.18 7.73
N LYS A 173 7.28 10.23 8.25
CA LYS A 173 8.74 10.28 8.43
C LYS A 173 9.22 9.25 9.45
N LEU A 174 8.57 9.17 10.61
CA LEU A 174 8.87 8.19 11.66
C LEU A 174 8.78 6.75 11.13
N SER A 175 7.67 6.38 10.51
CA SER A 175 7.47 5.04 9.94
C SER A 175 8.46 4.73 8.82
N SER A 176 8.70 5.67 7.90
CA SER A 176 9.67 5.49 6.81
C SER A 176 11.09 5.27 7.34
N ASN A 177 11.49 6.00 8.38
CA ASN A 177 12.82 5.85 8.99
C ASN A 177 12.98 4.50 9.68
N ILE A 178 11.98 4.10 10.49
CA ILE A 178 12.00 2.81 11.18
C ILE A 178 12.12 1.67 10.16
N ILE A 179 11.26 1.67 9.14
CA ILE A 179 11.28 0.63 8.10
C ILE A 179 12.61 0.65 7.35
N SER A 180 13.13 1.82 6.99
CA SER A 180 14.39 1.92 6.24
C SER A 180 15.60 1.46 7.04
N GLN A 181 15.64 1.72 8.34
CA GLN A 181 16.71 1.24 9.21
C GLN A 181 16.60 -0.26 9.48
N ILE A 182 15.39 -0.79 9.66
CA ILE A 182 15.19 -2.23 9.87
C ILE A 182 15.58 -3.02 8.60
N ILE A 183 15.14 -2.55 7.44
CA ILE A 183 15.31 -3.28 6.18
C ILE A 183 16.74 -3.13 5.63
N LEU A 184 17.24 -1.90 5.54
CA LEU A 184 18.49 -1.57 4.81
C LEU A 184 19.58 -0.98 5.71
N SER A 185 19.36 -0.81 7.01
CA SER A 185 20.21 0.01 7.89
C SER A 185 20.43 1.44 7.37
N LEU A 186 19.52 1.96 6.55
CA LEU A 186 19.57 3.31 5.99
C LEU A 186 18.62 4.23 6.74
N ARG A 187 19.11 5.42 7.12
CA ARG A 187 18.25 6.48 7.69
C ARG A 187 17.80 7.42 6.58
N CYS A 188 16.49 7.52 6.37
CA CYS A 188 15.90 8.36 5.33
C CYS A 188 15.67 9.83 5.74
N SER A 189 16.00 10.22 6.98
CA SER A 189 15.82 11.57 7.49
C SER A 189 17.10 12.39 7.61
N GLY A 190 18.18 12.00 6.95
CA GLY A 190 19.34 12.87 6.80
C GLY A 190 18.99 14.06 5.90
N THR A 191 19.58 15.24 6.15
CA THR A 191 19.52 16.40 5.24
C THR A 191 20.36 16.20 3.98
N ASP A 192 20.96 15.02 3.81
CA ASP A 192 21.75 14.65 2.65
C ASP A 192 20.84 14.41 1.45
N ASN A 193 21.21 14.97 0.31
CA ASN A 193 20.46 14.92 -0.95
C ASN A 193 20.11 13.47 -1.39
N GLU A 194 20.91 12.49 -0.96
CA GLU A 194 20.71 11.07 -1.24
C GLU A 194 19.50 10.48 -0.50
N ALA A 195 19.26 10.87 0.76
CA ALA A 195 18.16 10.35 1.56
C ALA A 195 16.78 10.79 1.03
N GLU A 196 16.67 12.05 0.59
CA GLU A 196 15.46 12.57 -0.04
C GLU A 196 15.20 11.93 -1.40
N GLY A 197 16.25 11.62 -2.16
CA GLY A 197 16.17 10.86 -3.41
C GLY A 197 15.60 9.44 -3.19
N VAL A 198 16.06 8.73 -2.16
CA VAL A 198 15.53 7.41 -1.78
C VAL A 198 14.05 7.50 -1.40
N ARG A 199 13.67 8.48 -0.57
CA ARG A 199 12.28 8.67 -0.12
C ARG A 199 11.35 8.97 -1.29
N THR A 200 11.77 9.86 -2.17
CA THR A 200 11.00 10.23 -3.37
C THR A 200 10.78 9.02 -4.27
N LEU A 201 11.83 8.24 -4.50
CA LEU A 201 11.74 7.04 -5.33
C LEU A 201 10.83 5.97 -4.73
N VAL A 202 10.89 5.74 -3.41
CA VAL A 202 9.98 4.82 -2.72
C VAL A 202 8.53 5.25 -2.86
N ARG A 203 8.26 6.55 -2.67
CA ARG A 203 6.91 7.12 -2.83
C ARG A 203 6.38 6.94 -4.25
N GLU A 204 7.23 7.17 -5.25
CA GLU A 204 6.86 6.96 -6.66
C GLU A 204 6.50 5.50 -6.92
N VAL A 205 7.30 4.54 -6.43
CA VAL A 205 7.01 3.12 -6.57
C VAL A 205 5.67 2.76 -5.91
N THR A 206 5.36 3.31 -4.72
CA THR A 206 4.07 3.11 -4.05
C THR A 206 2.89 3.67 -4.83
N GLN A 207 3.06 4.84 -5.45
CA GLN A 207 2.02 5.42 -6.30
C GLN A 207 1.74 4.53 -7.53
N MET A 208 2.77 3.90 -8.12
CA MET A 208 2.59 2.98 -9.25
C MET A 208 1.79 1.71 -8.91
N PHE A 209 1.71 1.28 -7.65
CA PHE A 209 0.83 0.16 -7.30
C PHE A 209 -0.65 0.57 -7.18
N GLY A 210 -0.91 1.87 -6.95
CA GLY A 210 -2.25 2.42 -6.76
C GLY A 210 -2.85 3.14 -7.95
N GLU A 211 -2.06 3.43 -8.97
CA GLU A 211 -2.51 4.19 -10.13
C GLU A 211 -3.37 3.34 -11.07
N PHE A 212 -4.46 3.95 -11.56
CA PHE A 212 -5.33 3.35 -12.55
C PHE A 212 -4.66 3.35 -13.92
N ASN A 213 -4.45 2.16 -14.49
CA ASN A 213 -3.87 1.98 -15.81
C ASN A 213 -4.91 1.42 -16.80
N VAL A 214 -5.19 2.17 -17.87
CA VAL A 214 -6.16 1.83 -18.91
C VAL A 214 -5.79 0.50 -19.59
N SER A 215 -4.49 0.21 -19.77
CA SER A 215 -4.08 -1.03 -20.46
C SER A 215 -4.45 -2.30 -19.68
N ASP A 216 -4.66 -2.19 -18.36
CA ASP A 216 -4.97 -3.33 -17.49
C ASP A 216 -6.46 -3.67 -17.53
N PHE A 217 -7.32 -2.73 -17.91
CA PHE A 217 -8.77 -2.91 -17.94
C PHE A 217 -9.36 -3.02 -19.35
N PHE A 218 -8.67 -2.52 -20.39
CA PHE A 218 -9.18 -2.51 -21.76
C PHE A 218 -8.31 -3.38 -22.68
N TRP A 219 -8.87 -4.49 -23.18
CA TRP A 219 -8.11 -5.47 -23.96
C TRP A 219 -7.44 -4.89 -25.22
N PHE A 220 -8.07 -3.91 -25.87
CA PHE A 220 -7.54 -3.25 -27.08
C PHE A 220 -6.51 -2.16 -26.79
N CYS A 221 -6.40 -1.71 -25.53
CA CYS A 221 -5.37 -0.74 -25.10
C CYS A 221 -4.10 -1.41 -24.58
N ARG A 222 -4.02 -2.75 -24.56
CA ARG A 222 -2.90 -3.49 -23.96
C ARG A 222 -1.53 -3.14 -24.56
N ASN A 223 -1.51 -2.79 -25.85
CA ASN A 223 -0.29 -2.46 -26.61
C ASN A 223 -0.01 -0.96 -26.72
N PHE A 224 -0.92 -0.11 -26.24
CA PHE A 224 -0.83 1.34 -26.41
C PHE A 224 -0.62 2.03 -25.06
N ASP A 225 0.46 2.81 -24.96
CA ASP A 225 0.79 3.57 -23.75
C ASP A 225 0.11 4.95 -23.76
N PHE A 226 -1.23 4.98 -23.76
CA PHE A 226 -2.02 6.22 -23.84
C PHE A 226 -1.75 7.19 -22.66
N GLN A 227 -1.36 6.67 -21.50
CA GLN A 227 -1.14 7.46 -20.28
C GLN A 227 0.33 7.78 -20.02
N GLY A 228 1.27 7.29 -20.83
CA GLY A 228 2.70 7.34 -20.52
C GLY A 228 3.10 6.47 -19.31
N TYR A 229 2.18 5.59 -18.88
CA TYR A 229 2.31 4.76 -17.69
C TYR A 229 3.47 3.77 -17.85
N ARG A 230 3.63 3.23 -19.06
CA ARG A 230 4.72 2.30 -19.37
C ARG A 230 6.08 2.95 -19.17
N LYS A 231 6.31 4.09 -19.82
CA LYS A 231 7.57 4.84 -19.68
C LYS A 231 7.84 5.24 -18.23
N LYS A 232 6.80 5.63 -17.49
CA LYS A 232 6.91 6.01 -16.08
C LYS A 232 7.34 4.83 -15.21
N PHE A 233 6.70 3.66 -15.33
CA PHE A 233 7.09 2.51 -14.48
C PHE A 233 8.47 1.97 -14.85
N GLU A 234 8.86 2.00 -16.13
CA GLU A 234 10.19 1.57 -16.58
C GLU A 234 11.30 2.47 -16.02
N ASP A 235 11.11 3.79 -16.03
CA ASP A 235 12.06 4.73 -15.43
C ASP A 235 12.18 4.54 -13.91
N VAL A 236 11.03 4.44 -13.22
CA VAL A 236 10.98 4.21 -11.77
C VAL A 236 11.64 2.89 -11.41
N HIS A 237 11.35 1.81 -12.15
CA HIS A 237 12.01 0.51 -11.97
C HIS A 237 13.52 0.62 -12.12
N ARG A 238 14.02 1.27 -13.19
CA ARG A 238 15.45 1.44 -13.43
C ARG A 238 16.15 2.19 -12.29
N ARG A 239 15.57 3.30 -11.82
CA ARG A 239 16.14 4.07 -10.69
C ARG A 239 16.12 3.24 -9.41
N TYR A 240 15.04 2.49 -9.18
CA TYR A 240 14.86 1.67 -7.98
C TYR A 240 15.81 0.47 -7.95
N ASP A 241 15.97 -0.23 -9.08
CA ASP A 241 16.93 -1.32 -9.25
C ASP A 241 18.36 -0.84 -8.99
N ALA A 242 18.76 0.30 -9.56
CA ALA A 242 20.09 0.88 -9.34
C ALA A 242 20.35 1.20 -7.86
N LEU A 243 19.33 1.71 -7.16
CA LEU A 243 19.41 1.97 -5.71
C LEU A 243 19.61 0.67 -4.93
N LEU A 244 18.76 -0.33 -5.16
CA LEU A 244 18.86 -1.61 -4.46
C LEU A 244 20.18 -2.30 -4.74
N GLU A 245 20.64 -2.29 -5.99
CA GLU A 245 21.90 -2.89 -6.38
C GLU A 245 23.09 -2.22 -5.67
N LYS A 246 23.08 -0.88 -5.58
CA LYS A 246 24.10 -0.12 -4.82
C LYS A 246 24.10 -0.54 -3.35
N VAL A 247 22.93 -0.67 -2.73
CA VAL A 247 22.80 -1.04 -1.31
C VAL A 247 23.27 -2.46 -1.07
N ILE A 248 22.83 -3.43 -1.89
CA ILE A 248 23.22 -4.83 -1.75
C ILE A 248 24.74 -4.98 -1.95
N ARG A 249 25.30 -4.37 -2.99
CA ARG A 249 26.74 -4.42 -3.27
C ARG A 249 27.59 -3.84 -2.14
N ASN A 250 27.19 -2.69 -1.59
CA ASN A 250 27.88 -2.09 -0.45
C ASN A 250 27.87 -3.04 0.75
N ARG A 251 26.73 -3.70 1.01
CA ARG A 251 26.59 -4.65 2.11
C ARG A 251 27.45 -5.91 1.94
N GLU A 252 27.54 -6.43 0.71
CA GLU A 252 28.41 -7.57 0.37
C GLU A 252 29.90 -7.24 0.59
N ILE A 253 30.32 -6.02 0.24
CA ILE A 253 31.69 -5.55 0.49
C ILE A 253 31.97 -5.44 1.99
N GLU A 254 31.04 -4.87 2.76
CA GLU A 254 31.15 -4.80 4.22
C GLU A 254 31.24 -6.18 4.87
N ARG A 255 30.47 -7.17 4.38
CA ARG A 255 30.52 -8.56 4.87
C ARG A 255 31.88 -9.21 4.57
N LYS A 256 32.45 -8.98 3.39
CA LYS A 256 33.78 -9.51 3.00
C LYS A 256 34.95 -8.88 3.76
N ASN A 257 34.83 -7.60 4.13
CA ASN A 257 35.89 -6.85 4.80
C ASN A 257 35.91 -7.02 6.33
N LYS A 258 34.96 -7.76 6.92
CA LYS A 258 34.96 -8.03 8.36
C LYS A 258 35.99 -9.10 8.73
N SER A 259 36.96 -8.72 9.57
CA SER A 259 37.87 -9.67 10.23
C SER A 259 37.12 -10.57 11.23
N PRO A 260 37.54 -11.85 11.42
CA PRO A 260 36.92 -12.77 12.37
C PRO A 260 37.23 -12.31 13.80
N GLY A 261 36.41 -11.40 14.34
CA GLY A 261 36.60 -10.83 15.69
C GLY A 261 36.04 -9.42 15.91
N GLY A 262 35.51 -8.75 14.88
CA GLY A 262 34.86 -7.44 15.05
C GLY A 262 33.50 -7.52 15.76
N GLU A 263 33.12 -6.45 16.47
CA GLU A 263 31.84 -6.33 17.19
C GLU A 263 30.65 -6.86 16.38
N TYR A 264 29.80 -7.65 17.04
CA TYR A 264 28.51 -8.12 16.52
C TYR A 264 27.59 -6.93 16.23
N LYS A 265 27.74 -6.30 15.05
CA LYS A 265 26.75 -5.35 14.52
C LYS A 265 25.42 -6.10 14.44
N ALA A 266 24.36 -5.53 14.99
CA ALA A 266 23.03 -6.14 14.97
C ALA A 266 22.66 -6.50 13.52
N ARG A 267 22.31 -7.78 13.26
CA ARG A 267 21.89 -8.25 11.93
C ARG A 267 20.68 -7.45 11.46
N ASP A 268 20.75 -6.85 10.28
CA ASP A 268 19.56 -6.25 9.67
C ASP A 268 18.84 -7.26 8.78
N LEU A 269 17.69 -6.85 8.27
CA LEU A 269 16.87 -7.71 7.43
C LEU A 269 17.61 -8.17 6.17
N LEU A 270 18.38 -7.25 5.57
CA LEU A 270 19.16 -7.53 4.38
C LEU A 270 20.24 -8.59 4.64
N ASP A 271 20.93 -8.53 5.79
CA ASP A 271 21.87 -9.58 6.20
C ASP A 271 21.18 -10.95 6.29
N MET A 272 20.00 -11.00 6.90
CA MET A 272 19.22 -12.25 7.02
C MET A 272 18.79 -12.79 5.64
N MET A 273 18.41 -11.91 4.71
CA MET A 273 18.09 -12.28 3.33
C MET A 273 19.32 -12.79 2.56
N LEU A 274 20.49 -12.18 2.78
CA LEU A 274 21.75 -12.61 2.15
C LEU A 274 22.24 -13.95 2.71
N ASP A 275 22.10 -14.19 4.02
CA ASP A 275 22.39 -15.48 4.64
C ASP A 275 21.48 -16.58 4.03
N ALA A 276 20.18 -16.29 3.86
CA ALA A 276 19.24 -17.22 3.23
C ALA A 276 19.53 -17.48 1.74
N LEU A 277 20.13 -16.53 1.02
CA LEU A 277 20.60 -16.71 -0.35
C LEU A 277 21.83 -17.63 -0.43
N GLU A 278 22.71 -17.55 0.57
CA GLU A 278 23.93 -18.36 0.65
C GLU A 278 23.65 -19.79 1.12
N ASP A 279 22.53 -20.02 1.81
CA ASP A 279 22.10 -21.33 2.27
C ASP A 279 21.52 -22.20 1.13
N LYS A 280 22.40 -23.00 0.52
CA LYS A 280 22.08 -24.00 -0.51
C LYS A 280 21.24 -25.18 -0.02
N SER A 281 20.95 -25.28 1.29
CA SER A 281 20.09 -26.34 1.84
C SER A 281 18.59 -26.00 1.80
N SER A 282 18.25 -24.77 1.39
CA SER A 282 16.88 -24.28 1.31
C SER A 282 16.06 -25.03 0.25
N GLU A 283 14.79 -25.30 0.56
CA GLU A 283 13.82 -25.96 -0.36
C GLU A 283 13.56 -25.16 -1.66
N VAL A 284 13.97 -23.89 -1.70
CA VAL A 284 13.76 -22.96 -2.82
C VAL A 284 15.05 -22.20 -3.09
N GLU A 285 15.54 -22.25 -4.33
CA GLU A 285 16.69 -21.44 -4.75
C GLU A 285 16.29 -19.96 -4.81
N LEU A 286 16.72 -19.19 -3.81
CA LEU A 286 16.62 -17.75 -3.83
C LEU A 286 17.60 -17.16 -4.85
N THR A 287 17.23 -16.03 -5.43
CA THR A 287 18.06 -15.29 -6.38
C THR A 287 18.15 -13.85 -5.88
N ARG A 288 19.10 -13.09 -6.45
CA ARG A 288 19.24 -11.66 -6.13
C ARG A 288 17.95 -10.87 -6.42
N GLU A 289 17.23 -11.26 -7.47
CA GLU A 289 15.94 -10.66 -7.83
C GLU A 289 14.87 -10.91 -6.75
N HIS A 290 14.86 -12.11 -6.15
CA HIS A 290 13.99 -12.41 -5.00
C HIS A 290 14.29 -11.47 -3.82
N ILE A 291 15.57 -11.20 -3.50
CA ILE A 291 15.92 -10.25 -2.44
C ILE A 291 15.40 -8.85 -2.77
N LYS A 292 15.61 -8.37 -4.01
CA LYS A 292 15.12 -7.05 -4.44
C LYS A 292 13.60 -6.96 -4.35
N ALA A 293 12.90 -8.00 -4.77
CA ALA A 293 11.44 -8.10 -4.69
C ALA A 293 10.93 -8.15 -3.24
N LEU A 294 11.68 -8.77 -2.32
CA LEU A 294 11.33 -8.81 -0.89
C LEU A 294 11.54 -7.48 -0.19
N VAL A 295 12.66 -6.78 -0.45
CA VAL A 295 12.88 -5.43 0.08
C VAL A 295 11.76 -4.48 -0.35
N LEU A 296 11.34 -4.62 -1.61
CA LEU A 296 10.17 -3.93 -2.14
C LEU A 296 8.92 -4.37 -1.36
N ALA A 297 8.59 -5.66 -1.34
CA ALA A 297 7.38 -6.20 -0.72
C ALA A 297 7.25 -5.88 0.78
N GLU A 298 8.32 -5.97 1.56
CA GLU A 298 8.35 -5.62 3.00
C GLU A 298 8.14 -4.11 3.23
N ARG A 299 8.50 -3.27 2.24
CA ARG A 299 8.11 -1.85 2.25
C ARG A 299 6.65 -1.63 1.86
N PHE A 300 6.04 -2.52 1.06
CA PHE A 300 4.61 -2.52 0.74
C PHE A 300 3.74 -3.12 1.83
N LEU A 301 4.30 -4.04 2.63
CA LEU A 301 3.76 -4.48 3.91
C LEU A 301 3.92 -3.39 4.97
N LYS A 302 3.72 -2.13 4.58
CA LYS A 302 3.08 -1.20 5.48
C LYS A 302 1.72 -1.82 5.78
N PRO A 303 1.37 -2.08 7.05
CA PRO A 303 -0.01 -2.35 7.35
C PRO A 303 -0.74 -1.02 7.12
N ASP A 304 -1.17 -0.75 5.89
CA ASP A 304 -2.18 0.27 5.62
C ASP A 304 -3.55 -0.14 6.23
N GLY A 305 -3.57 -1.21 7.04
CA GLY A 305 -4.67 -1.63 7.92
C GLY A 305 -4.35 -1.67 9.43
N ASP A 306 -3.11 -1.42 9.86
CA ASP A 306 -2.76 -1.20 11.29
C ASP A 306 -2.04 0.14 11.44
N MET A 307 -2.65 1.23 10.94
CA MET A 307 -2.83 2.29 11.91
C MET A 307 -3.80 1.72 12.94
N VAL A 308 -3.25 1.13 14.01
CA VAL A 308 -3.84 1.32 15.34
C VAL A 308 -4.28 2.76 15.31
N GLN A 309 -5.58 3.01 15.25
CA GLN A 309 -6.12 4.35 15.42
C GLN A 309 -5.44 4.87 16.68
N PRO A 310 -4.46 5.81 16.60
CA PRO A 310 -4.05 6.49 17.83
C PRO A 310 -5.26 7.27 18.36
N ALA A 311 -6.23 7.56 17.46
CA ALA A 311 -7.53 8.10 17.76
C ALA A 311 -8.40 7.20 18.66
N SER A 312 -8.35 5.86 18.57
CA SER A 312 -9.14 4.98 19.47
C SER A 312 -8.34 4.46 20.67
N ALA A 313 -7.02 4.63 20.71
CA ALA A 313 -6.28 4.49 21.96
C ALA A 313 -6.47 5.69 22.91
N MET A 314 -7.04 6.80 22.39
CA MET A 314 -7.71 7.83 23.17
C MET A 314 -9.24 7.63 23.17
N ASP A 315 -9.71 6.39 23.41
CA ASP A 315 -11.10 6.15 23.77
C ASP A 315 -11.34 6.72 25.19
N ILE A 316 -11.71 7.99 25.23
CA ILE A 316 -12.35 8.61 26.40
C ILE A 316 -13.71 7.95 26.52
N LYS A 317 -13.85 7.06 27.51
CA LYS A 317 -15.14 6.58 28.02
C LYS A 317 -16.14 7.75 28.11
N GLY A 318 -17.14 7.74 27.24
CA GLY A 318 -18.26 8.66 27.26
C GLY A 318 -19.39 8.12 26.39
N GLN A 319 -20.39 7.52 27.02
CA GLN A 319 -21.60 6.98 26.40
C GLN A 319 -22.38 8.03 25.59
N HIS A 320 -22.98 7.55 24.50
CA HIS A 320 -24.19 8.03 23.82
C HIS A 320 -24.51 9.53 23.88
N SER A 321 -24.33 10.22 22.76
CA SER A 321 -25.40 10.96 22.06
C SER A 321 -24.80 11.66 20.85
N SER A 322 -25.58 11.78 19.77
CA SER A 322 -25.27 12.58 18.60
C SER A 322 -24.91 14.00 19.02
N ASP A 323 -23.64 14.40 18.92
CA ASP A 323 -23.24 15.81 18.86
C ASP A 323 -21.76 15.89 18.46
N ALA A 324 -21.46 16.87 17.61
CA ALA A 324 -20.14 17.15 17.08
C ALA A 324 -19.06 17.17 18.18
N VAL A 325 -17.93 16.52 17.90
CA VAL A 325 -16.74 16.52 18.76
C VAL A 325 -16.23 17.97 18.90
N LYS A 326 -16.61 18.62 20.01
CA LYS A 326 -16.12 19.93 20.40
C LYS A 326 -14.78 19.75 21.11
N ILE A 327 -13.69 19.87 20.35
CA ILE A 327 -12.36 20.04 20.93
C ILE A 327 -12.36 21.39 21.67
N LYS A 328 -12.18 21.36 23.00
CA LYS A 328 -12.04 22.57 23.83
C LYS A 328 -10.74 23.28 23.47
N GLY A 329 -10.85 24.27 22.59
CA GLY A 329 -9.79 25.22 22.24
C GLY A 329 -10.39 26.29 21.32
N ASN A 330 -10.30 27.55 21.74
CA ASN A 330 -10.96 28.68 21.08
C ASN A 330 -10.44 28.85 19.63
N ALA A 331 -11.34 29.18 18.70
CA ALA A 331 -11.21 29.26 17.23
C ALA A 331 -11.41 27.92 16.47
N ALA A 332 -12.69 27.58 16.31
CA ALA A 332 -13.18 26.43 15.56
C ALA A 332 -12.86 26.52 14.05
N ARG A 333 -11.98 25.63 13.57
CA ARG A 333 -12.24 24.92 12.32
C ARG A 333 -12.41 23.44 12.68
N PRO A 334 -13.58 22.82 12.45
CA PRO A 334 -13.71 21.38 12.64
C PRO A 334 -12.66 20.69 11.77
N VAL A 335 -11.92 19.74 12.36
CA VAL A 335 -10.99 18.90 11.61
C VAL A 335 -11.82 18.09 10.63
N ASP A 336 -11.68 18.41 9.35
CA ASP A 336 -12.41 17.76 8.27
C ASP A 336 -11.82 16.36 8.05
N MET A 337 -12.54 15.35 8.52
CA MET A 337 -12.17 13.94 8.38
C MET A 337 -12.62 13.34 7.04
N THR A 338 -13.04 14.16 6.06
CA THR A 338 -13.43 13.66 4.74
C THR A 338 -12.23 13.08 3.98
N GLU A 339 -12.43 11.89 3.41
CA GLU A 339 -11.43 11.20 2.60
C GLU A 339 -11.26 11.89 1.24
N ARG A 340 -10.01 12.04 0.77
CA ARG A 340 -9.72 12.56 -0.57
C ARG A 340 -9.69 11.43 -1.63
N PRO A 341 -10.10 11.72 -2.88
CA PRO A 341 -9.99 10.81 -4.03
C PRO A 341 -8.64 10.06 -4.16
N GLY A 342 -8.71 8.74 -4.40
CA GLY A 342 -7.54 7.88 -4.62
C GLY A 342 -7.87 6.39 -4.52
N LEU A 343 -7.15 5.54 -5.26
CA LEU A 343 -7.46 4.11 -5.40
C LEU A 343 -6.95 3.22 -4.24
N THR A 344 -5.95 3.67 -3.46
CA THR A 344 -5.23 2.76 -2.54
C THR A 344 -4.78 3.35 -1.20
N ALA A 345 -5.03 4.63 -0.91
CA ALA A 345 -4.79 5.16 0.42
C ALA A 345 -5.83 6.23 0.77
N PRO A 346 -6.57 6.09 1.89
CA PRO A 346 -7.27 7.23 2.45
C PRO A 346 -6.23 8.28 2.79
N ARG A 347 -6.11 9.30 1.94
CA ARG A 347 -5.37 10.51 2.25
C ARG A 347 -6.26 11.30 3.20
N PHE A 348 -6.13 10.99 4.50
CA PHE A 348 -6.63 11.86 5.55
C PHE A 348 -6.07 13.27 5.33
N HIS A 349 -6.87 14.29 5.61
CA HIS A 349 -6.36 15.65 5.71
C HIS A 349 -5.14 15.69 6.63
N GLU A 350 -4.22 16.62 6.39
CA GLU A 350 -3.05 16.81 7.25
C GLU A 350 -3.52 17.00 8.69
N LEU A 351 -3.15 16.06 9.55
CA LEU A 351 -3.47 16.13 10.98
C LEU A 351 -2.54 17.16 11.59
N VAL A 352 -3.03 18.38 11.76
CA VAL A 352 -2.28 19.46 12.37
C VAL A 352 -2.62 19.53 13.86
N CYS A 353 -1.63 19.28 14.71
CA CYS A 353 -1.75 19.50 16.15
C CYS A 353 -1.23 20.88 16.51
N ALA A 354 -2.03 21.66 17.23
CA ALA A 354 -1.61 22.92 17.82
C ALA A 354 -1.39 22.73 19.35
N PRO A 355 -0.30 23.25 19.91
CA PRO A 355 -0.07 23.19 21.35
C PRO A 355 -1.12 24.04 22.07
N VAL A 356 -1.81 23.44 23.05
CA VAL A 356 -2.77 24.13 23.91
C VAL A 356 -2.14 24.32 25.29
N PRO A 357 -2.18 25.54 25.87
CA PRO A 357 -1.73 25.76 27.24
C PRO A 357 -2.48 24.83 28.18
N ARG A 358 -1.74 24.07 29.00
CA ARG A 358 -2.37 23.28 30.06
C ARG A 358 -3.01 24.28 31.04
N PRO A 359 -4.33 24.19 31.32
CA PRO A 359 -4.93 25.02 32.36
C PRO A 359 -4.14 24.81 33.65
N ALA A 360 -3.79 25.89 34.34
CA ALA A 360 -3.15 25.80 35.65
C ALA A 360 -4.02 24.91 36.54
N LEU A 361 -3.40 23.97 37.25
CA LEU A 361 -4.08 23.06 38.17
C LEU A 361 -4.73 23.79 39.36
N ASP A 362 -4.63 25.12 39.41
CA ASP A 362 -5.14 25.98 40.47
C ASP A 362 -6.64 26.33 40.30
N SER A 363 -7.29 25.94 39.20
CA SER A 363 -8.71 26.21 38.97
C SER A 363 -9.65 25.03 39.24
N LEU A 364 -9.18 23.97 39.90
CA LEU A 364 -10.04 22.97 40.54
C LEU A 364 -10.09 23.27 42.05
N GLN A 365 -10.73 24.37 42.41
CA GLN A 365 -11.27 24.52 43.76
C GLN A 365 -12.63 23.81 43.83
N LEU A 366 -12.79 23.05 44.92
CA LEU A 366 -13.93 22.28 45.42
C LEU A 366 -15.33 22.76 45.00
#